data_AF-T1B0Z9-F1
#
_entry.id   AF-T1B0Z9-F1
#
_cell.length_a   1.000
_cell.length_b   1.000
_cell.length_c   1.000
_cell.angle_alpha   90.00
_cell.angle_beta   90.00
_cell.angle_gamma   90.00
#
_symmetry.space_group_name_H-M   'P 1'
#
loop_
_entity.id
_entity.type
_entity.pdbx_description
1 polymer ?
#
loop_
_entity_poly.entity_id
_entity_poly.type
_entity_poly.pdbx_seq_one_letter_code
_entity_poly.pdbx_strand_id
1 'polypeptide(L)'
;FDLANLDGGILRQILEGGAEVASEAGCAVAGGHSIRSPEPIFGCAVLGRVDPRRMMTNASAQAGDCVFLTKPLGTGVILNSHKAQRVSAEVLAGAVATMRQLNRDAARAMLQAGASSATDVTGFGLLGHVHNLARASSVRVRVRADWLPALPGALDLIA
;
A
#
# COMPACT_ATOMS: atom_id res chain seq x y z
N PHE A 1 -11.94 23.25 -2.79
CA PHE A 1 -12.49 22.47 -3.89
C PHE A 1 -13.95 22.28 -3.57
N ASP A 2 -14.78 22.62 -4.54
CA ASP A 2 -16.21 22.65 -4.38
C ASP A 2 -16.77 21.31 -4.84
N LEU A 3 -17.69 20.72 -4.08
CA LEU A 3 -18.54 19.64 -4.61
C LEU A 3 -19.32 20.11 -5.86
N ALA A 4 -19.42 21.43 -6.09
CA ALA A 4 -19.93 21.99 -7.33
C ALA A 4 -18.98 21.83 -8.55
N ASN A 5 -17.68 21.57 -8.35
CA ASN A 5 -16.68 21.51 -9.43
C ASN A 5 -16.19 20.08 -9.75
N LEU A 6 -16.53 19.08 -8.94
CA LEU A 6 -16.39 17.68 -9.33
C LEU A 6 -17.72 17.27 -9.96
N ASP A 7 -17.69 16.96 -11.25
CA ASP A 7 -18.85 16.37 -11.93
C ASP A 7 -19.34 15.17 -11.09
N GLY A 8 -20.66 15.07 -10.88
CA GLY A 8 -21.28 13.98 -10.14
C GLY A 8 -20.87 12.60 -10.68
N GLY A 9 -20.50 12.54 -11.97
CA GLY A 9 -19.88 11.37 -12.59
C GLY A 9 -18.56 10.93 -11.95
N ILE A 10 -17.64 11.85 -11.61
CA ILE A 10 -16.35 11.52 -11.02
C ILE A 10 -16.52 10.98 -9.59
N LEU A 11 -17.37 11.63 -8.78
CA LEU A 11 -17.65 11.14 -7.42
C LEU A 11 -18.23 9.73 -7.46
N ARG A 12 -19.18 9.49 -8.37
CA ARG A 12 -19.77 8.17 -8.59
C ARG A 12 -18.70 7.14 -8.95
N GLN A 13 -17.79 7.45 -9.88
CA GLN A 13 -16.69 6.54 -10.27
C GLN A 13 -15.75 6.22 -9.11
N ILE A 14 -15.43 7.19 -8.24
CA ILE A 14 -14.60 6.94 -7.04
C ILE A 14 -15.29 5.96 -6.10
N LEU A 15 -16.59 6.17 -5.84
CA LEU A 15 -17.39 5.31 -4.96
C LEU A 15 -17.56 3.91 -5.55
N GLU A 16 -17.82 3.80 -6.87
CA GLU A 16 -17.91 2.53 -7.58
C GLU A 16 -16.58 1.75 -7.50
N GLY A 17 -15.44 2.40 -7.78
CA GLY A 17 -14.13 1.76 -7.66
C GLY A 17 -13.81 1.30 -6.23
N GLY A 18 -14.21 2.08 -5.22
CA GLY A 18 -14.10 1.67 -3.81
C GLY A 18 -14.95 0.45 -3.48
N ALA A 19 -16.20 0.42 -3.97
CA ALA A 19 -17.11 -0.71 -3.78
C ALA A 19 -16.65 -1.98 -4.50
N GLU A 20 -16.07 -1.85 -5.70
CA GLU A 20 -15.48 -2.96 -6.45
C GLU A 20 -14.34 -3.61 -5.66
N VAL A 21 -13.39 -2.81 -5.13
CA VAL A 21 -12.27 -3.33 -4.33
C VAL A 21 -12.76 -3.96 -3.02
N ALA A 22 -13.77 -3.37 -2.37
CA ALA A 22 -14.37 -3.97 -1.18
C ALA A 22 -15.00 -5.33 -1.50
N SER A 23 -15.73 -5.44 -2.62
CA SER A 23 -16.31 -6.70 -3.09
C SER A 23 -15.23 -7.73 -3.40
N GLU A 24 -14.16 -7.34 -4.11
CA GLU A 24 -13.01 -8.21 -4.38
C GLU A 24 -12.36 -8.71 -3.08
N ALA A 25 -12.30 -7.86 -2.06
CA ALA A 25 -11.77 -8.19 -0.73
C ALA A 25 -12.72 -9.09 0.11
N GLY A 26 -13.94 -9.34 -0.35
CA GLY A 26 -14.98 -10.06 0.41
C GLY A 26 -15.58 -9.23 1.55
N CYS A 27 -15.52 -7.90 1.44
CA CYS A 27 -16.05 -6.97 2.43
C CYS A 27 -17.35 -6.32 1.93
N ALA A 28 -18.32 -6.15 2.83
CA ALA A 28 -19.51 -5.35 2.56
C ALA A 28 -19.25 -3.87 2.90
N VAL A 29 -19.72 -2.96 2.04
CA VAL A 29 -19.75 -1.52 2.34
C VAL A 29 -21.00 -1.23 3.16
N ALA A 30 -20.83 -0.97 4.46
CA ALA A 30 -21.93 -0.80 5.42
C ALA A 30 -22.44 0.64 5.56
N GLY A 31 -21.87 1.59 4.81
CA GLY A 31 -22.23 3.00 4.85
C GLY A 31 -21.03 3.91 4.61
N GLY A 32 -21.20 5.21 4.89
CA GLY A 32 -20.15 6.20 4.76
C GLY A 32 -20.58 7.56 5.31
N HIS A 33 -19.61 8.46 5.46
CA HIS A 33 -19.85 9.85 5.84
C HIS A 33 -19.10 10.76 4.85
N SER A 34 -19.78 11.81 4.38
CA SER A 34 -19.21 12.77 3.46
C SER A 34 -19.08 14.13 4.14
N ILE A 35 -17.94 14.78 3.91
CA ILE A 35 -17.66 16.13 4.41
C ILE A 35 -17.40 17.07 3.26
N ARG A 36 -17.69 18.36 3.45
CA ARG A 36 -17.20 19.41 2.55
C ARG A 36 -15.77 19.72 2.93
N SER A 37 -14.86 19.59 1.98
CA SER A 37 -13.44 19.84 2.19
C SER A 37 -12.90 20.67 1.05
N PRO A 38 -11.97 21.61 1.33
CA PRO A 38 -11.18 22.21 0.30
C PRO A 38 -10.51 21.15 -0.54
N GLU A 39 -9.90 20.07 -0.07
CA GLU A 39 -9.30 19.07 -0.96
C GLU A 39 -10.17 17.80 -1.07
N PRO A 40 -10.15 17.08 -2.21
CA PRO A 40 -10.86 15.81 -2.31
C PRO A 40 -10.19 14.77 -1.42
N ILE A 41 -10.98 14.14 -0.55
CA ILE A 41 -10.52 13.11 0.38
C ILE A 41 -11.42 11.89 0.21
N PHE A 42 -10.81 10.72 0.06
CA PHE A 42 -11.49 9.44 0.03
C PHE A 42 -10.72 8.43 0.86
N GLY A 43 -11.45 7.57 1.58
CA GLY A 43 -10.87 6.52 2.41
C GLY A 43 -11.96 5.64 3.00
N CYS A 44 -11.54 4.56 3.66
CA CYS A 44 -12.45 3.60 4.28
C CYS A 44 -12.02 3.31 5.72
N ALA A 45 -13.00 3.16 6.61
CA ALA A 45 -12.78 2.50 7.90
C ALA A 45 -13.10 1.01 7.71
N VAL A 46 -12.12 0.14 7.96
CA VAL A 46 -12.23 -1.30 7.70
C VAL A 46 -12.27 -2.07 9.02
N LEU A 47 -13.25 -2.96 9.16
CA LEU A 47 -13.35 -3.88 10.30
C LEU A 47 -13.01 -5.30 9.85
N GLY A 48 -12.11 -5.95 10.58
CA GLY A 48 -11.70 -7.33 10.33
C GLY A 48 -11.71 -8.18 11.60
N ARG A 49 -11.68 -9.51 11.46
CA ARG A 49 -11.59 -10.45 12.57
C ARG A 49 -10.37 -11.34 12.39
N VAL A 50 -9.64 -11.59 13.48
CA VAL A 50 -8.47 -12.46 13.52
C VAL A 50 -8.55 -13.34 14.77
N ASP A 51 -8.10 -14.59 14.68
CA ASP A 51 -7.81 -15.38 15.88
C ASP A 51 -6.63 -14.72 16.59
N PRO A 52 -6.74 -14.29 17.86
CA PRO A 52 -5.65 -13.62 18.57
C PRO A 52 -4.33 -14.38 18.56
N ARG A 53 -4.37 -15.73 18.50
CA ARG A 53 -3.19 -16.59 18.43
C ARG A 53 -2.50 -16.59 17.06
N ARG A 54 -3.19 -16.10 16.03
CA ARG A 54 -2.72 -15.97 14.64
C ARG A 54 -2.51 -14.51 14.24
N MET A 55 -2.62 -13.59 15.19
CA MET A 55 -2.43 -12.17 14.92
C MET A 55 -0.95 -11.90 14.63
N MET A 56 -0.67 -11.46 13.41
CA MET A 56 0.68 -11.05 13.02
C MET A 56 0.96 -9.64 13.56
N THR A 57 2.16 -9.44 14.09
CA THR A 57 2.61 -8.13 14.58
C THR A 57 3.95 -7.75 13.93
N ASN A 58 4.33 -6.49 14.03
CA ASN A 58 5.66 -6.01 13.63
C ASN A 58 6.72 -6.16 14.74
N ALA A 59 6.38 -6.79 15.87
CA ALA A 59 7.20 -6.79 17.09
C ALA A 59 7.80 -8.17 17.42
N SER A 60 7.68 -9.15 16.53
CA SER A 60 8.05 -10.54 16.77
C SER A 60 9.16 -11.08 15.86
N ALA A 61 9.85 -10.22 15.10
CA ALA A 61 10.99 -10.61 14.28
C ALA A 61 12.19 -11.03 15.14
N GLN A 62 13.00 -11.95 14.62
CA GLN A 62 14.13 -12.55 15.31
C GLN A 62 15.41 -12.43 14.48
N ALA A 63 16.56 -12.48 15.17
CA ALA A 63 17.84 -12.54 14.49
C ALA A 63 17.95 -13.86 13.70
N GLY A 64 18.30 -13.76 12.42
CA GLY A 64 18.34 -14.91 11.51
C GLY A 64 17.15 -14.96 10.55
N ASP A 65 16.09 -14.18 10.80
CA ASP A 65 14.96 -14.09 9.88
C ASP A 65 15.36 -13.50 8.52
N CYS A 66 14.72 -14.02 7.47
CA CYS A 66 14.80 -13.47 6.12
C CYS A 66 13.71 -12.41 5.92
N VAL A 67 14.03 -11.34 5.19
CA VAL A 67 13.08 -10.25 4.88
C VAL A 67 12.58 -10.38 3.46
N PHE A 68 11.27 -10.35 3.28
CA PHE A 68 10.61 -10.42 1.98
C PHE A 68 9.78 -9.16 1.70
N LEU A 69 9.78 -8.73 0.45
CA LEU A 69 8.95 -7.63 -0.04
C LEU A 69 8.04 -8.17 -1.15
N THR A 70 6.74 -7.91 -1.03
CA THR A 70 5.73 -8.53 -1.91
C THR A 70 5.31 -7.65 -3.08
N LYS A 71 5.74 -6.38 -3.09
CA LYS A 71 5.49 -5.43 -4.18
C LYS A 71 6.73 -4.57 -4.44
N PRO A 72 7.00 -4.20 -5.70
CA PRO A 72 8.10 -3.30 -6.03
C PRO A 72 7.90 -1.89 -5.44
N LEU A 73 9.00 -1.18 -5.24
CA LEU A 73 9.04 0.19 -4.76
C LEU A 73 8.91 1.20 -5.92
N GLY A 74 8.64 2.46 -5.61
CA GLY A 74 8.75 3.57 -6.57
C GLY A 74 7.45 4.29 -6.92
N THR A 75 6.31 3.87 -6.38
CA THR A 75 5.00 4.53 -6.63
C THR A 75 5.03 6.02 -6.29
N GLY A 76 5.66 6.40 -5.18
CA GLY A 76 5.80 7.81 -4.78
C GLY A 76 6.58 8.65 -5.78
N VAL A 77 7.68 8.12 -6.32
CA VAL A 77 8.49 8.78 -7.35
C VAL A 77 7.69 8.95 -8.63
N ILE A 78 7.04 7.88 -9.10
CA ILE A 78 6.21 7.89 -10.30
C ILE A 78 5.07 8.91 -10.18
N LEU A 79 4.33 8.90 -9.07
CA LEU A 79 3.22 9.85 -8.86
C LEU A 79 3.71 11.30 -8.77
N ASN A 80 4.85 11.55 -8.14
CA ASN A 80 5.42 12.90 -8.07
C ASN A 80 5.86 13.40 -9.46
N SER A 81 6.54 12.56 -10.24
CA SER A 81 6.96 12.90 -11.60
C SER A 81 5.77 13.02 -12.56
N HIS A 82 4.68 12.29 -12.33
CA HIS A 82 3.45 12.44 -13.09
C HIS A 82 2.81 13.81 -12.89
N LYS A 83 2.81 14.33 -11.65
CA LYS A 83 2.38 15.72 -11.37
C LYS A 83 3.22 16.75 -12.13
N ALA A 84 4.50 16.45 -12.36
CA ALA A 84 5.40 17.25 -13.17
C ALA A 84 5.29 16.98 -14.69
N GLN A 85 4.34 16.15 -15.13
CA GLN A 85 4.12 15.75 -16.54
C GLN A 85 5.33 15.03 -17.19
N ARG A 86 6.12 14.29 -16.39
CA ARG A 86 7.35 13.60 -16.86
C ARG A 86 7.21 12.07 -16.93
N VAL A 87 5.99 11.54 -16.91
CA VAL A 87 5.74 10.10 -16.82
C VAL A 87 4.84 9.67 -17.96
N SER A 88 5.25 8.61 -18.68
CA SER A 88 4.44 8.03 -19.73
C SER A 88 3.16 7.38 -19.17
N ALA A 89 2.12 7.29 -19.99
CA ALA A 89 0.88 6.63 -19.59
C ALA A 89 1.10 5.17 -19.18
N GLU A 90 2.04 4.47 -19.82
CA GLU A 90 2.40 3.09 -19.51
C GLU A 90 3.03 2.94 -18.12
N VAL A 91 4.00 3.79 -17.76
CA VAL A 91 4.65 3.76 -16.44
C VAL A 91 3.65 4.07 -15.33
N LEU A 92 2.77 5.07 -15.57
CA LEU A 92 1.70 5.38 -14.63
C LEU A 92 0.72 4.22 -14.46
N ALA A 93 0.30 3.60 -15.57
CA ALA A 93 -0.63 2.46 -15.54
C ALA A 93 -0.03 1.27 -14.76
N GLY A 94 1.25 0.98 -14.94
CA GLY A 94 1.96 -0.05 -14.16
C GLY A 94 1.95 0.24 -12.66
N ALA A 95 2.25 1.47 -12.25
CA ALA A 95 2.18 1.87 -10.85
C ALA A 95 0.77 1.76 -10.27
N VAL A 96 -0.25 2.20 -11.02
CA VAL A 96 -1.67 2.07 -10.61
C VAL A 96 -2.06 0.59 -10.47
N ALA A 97 -1.67 -0.27 -11.41
CA ALA A 97 -1.94 -1.70 -11.34
C ALA A 97 -1.34 -2.33 -10.07
N THR A 98 -0.10 -2.02 -9.73
CA THR A 98 0.54 -2.50 -8.48
C THR A 98 -0.15 -1.97 -7.21
N MET A 99 -0.59 -0.71 -7.20
CA MET A 99 -1.31 -0.13 -6.07
C MET A 99 -2.70 -0.77 -5.88
N ARG A 100 -3.38 -1.15 -6.97
CA ARG A 100 -4.72 -1.77 -6.94
C ARG A 100 -4.73 -3.22 -6.42
N GLN A 101 -3.61 -3.93 -6.49
CA GLN A 101 -3.53 -5.33 -6.03
C GLN A 101 -3.82 -5.44 -4.52
N LEU A 102 -4.73 -6.34 -4.13
CA LEU A 102 -4.95 -6.65 -2.72
C LEU A 102 -3.76 -7.41 -2.11
N ASN A 103 -3.40 -7.10 -0.86
CA ASN A 103 -2.37 -7.83 -0.12
C ASN A 103 -2.86 -9.19 0.43
N ARG A 104 -4.06 -9.66 0.05
CA ARG A 104 -4.68 -10.89 0.55
C ARG A 104 -3.81 -12.12 0.33
N ASP A 105 -3.30 -12.31 -0.88
CA ASP A 105 -2.53 -13.51 -1.21
C ASP A 105 -1.11 -13.43 -0.64
N ALA A 106 -0.53 -12.24 -0.59
CA ALA A 106 0.69 -11.97 0.16
C ALA A 106 0.55 -12.33 1.65
N ALA A 107 -0.54 -11.92 2.30
CA ALA A 107 -0.81 -12.25 3.70
C ALA A 107 -1.00 -13.77 3.91
N ARG A 108 -1.69 -14.47 2.99
CA ARG A 108 -1.82 -15.93 3.04
C ARG A 108 -0.48 -16.64 2.90
N ALA A 109 0.32 -16.25 1.91
CA ALA A 109 1.63 -16.83 1.65
C ALA A 109 2.57 -16.62 2.84
N MET A 110 2.57 -15.42 3.42
CA MET A 110 3.33 -15.08 4.63
C MET A 110 2.97 -15.99 5.81
N LEU A 111 1.68 -16.23 6.07
CA LEU A 111 1.24 -17.12 7.14
C LEU A 111 1.62 -18.58 6.87
N GLN A 112 1.50 -19.04 5.63
CA GLN A 112 1.90 -20.41 5.24
C GLN A 112 3.40 -20.63 5.36
N ALA A 113 4.21 -19.61 5.07
CA ALA A 113 5.67 -19.65 5.22
C ALA A 113 6.14 -19.56 6.68
N GLY A 114 5.22 -19.37 7.64
CA GLY A 114 5.57 -19.25 9.06
C GLY A 114 6.31 -17.96 9.40
N ALA A 115 6.00 -16.86 8.71
CA ALA A 115 6.63 -15.57 9.00
C ALA A 115 6.49 -15.20 10.48
N SER A 116 7.57 -14.68 11.06
CA SER A 116 7.63 -14.27 12.47
C SER A 116 6.99 -12.89 12.69
N SER A 117 7.03 -12.01 11.69
CA SER A 117 6.61 -10.62 11.79
C SER A 117 6.23 -10.03 10.44
N ALA A 118 5.39 -8.99 10.43
CA ALA A 118 5.00 -8.31 9.20
C ALA A 118 4.60 -6.85 9.40
N THR A 119 4.71 -6.07 8.32
CA THR A 119 4.15 -4.73 8.18
C THR A 119 3.92 -4.45 6.69
N ASP A 120 3.07 -3.50 6.36
CA ASP A 120 2.90 -2.99 5.00
C ASP A 120 3.79 -1.76 4.76
N VAL A 121 4.33 -1.62 3.53
CA VAL A 121 5.15 -0.46 3.14
C VAL A 121 4.25 0.60 2.50
N THR A 122 4.10 1.73 3.20
CA THR A 122 3.21 2.85 2.83
C THR A 122 3.93 4.20 2.92
N GLY A 123 3.31 5.24 3.51
CA GLY A 123 3.76 6.64 3.44
C GLY A 123 5.13 6.94 4.05
N PHE A 124 5.61 6.09 4.98
CA PHE A 124 6.96 6.23 5.55
C PHE A 124 8.08 5.65 4.67
N GLY A 125 7.72 5.01 3.55
CA GLY A 125 8.66 4.28 2.69
C GLY A 125 9.24 3.02 3.34
N LEU A 126 10.05 2.28 2.59
CA LEU A 126 10.61 1.00 3.04
C LEU A 126 11.42 1.17 4.33
N LEU A 127 12.36 2.13 4.36
CA LEU A 127 13.28 2.29 5.48
C LEU A 127 12.57 2.71 6.77
N GLY A 128 11.52 3.53 6.68
CA GLY A 128 10.72 3.90 7.85
C GLY A 128 10.00 2.69 8.45
N HIS A 129 9.38 1.86 7.61
CA HIS A 129 8.68 0.65 8.04
C HIS A 129 9.64 -0.43 8.57
N VAL A 130 10.77 -0.63 7.90
CA VAL A 130 11.84 -1.54 8.38
C VAL A 130 12.40 -1.05 9.72
N HIS A 131 12.62 0.25 9.89
CA HIS A 131 13.09 0.82 11.15
C HIS A 131 12.10 0.58 12.29
N ASN A 132 10.80 0.80 12.06
CA ASN A 132 9.77 0.59 13.07
C ASN A 132 9.67 -0.88 13.49
N LEU A 133 9.70 -1.81 12.53
CA LEU A 133 9.72 -3.25 12.79
C LEU A 133 10.98 -3.64 13.57
N ALA A 134 12.15 -3.21 13.11
CA ALA A 134 13.43 -3.51 13.78
C ALA A 134 13.44 -3.02 15.23
N ARG A 135 12.93 -1.80 15.47
CA ARG A 135 12.81 -1.21 16.80
C ARG A 135 11.82 -1.97 17.69
N ALA A 136 10.64 -2.31 17.18
CA ALA A 136 9.62 -3.04 17.92
C ALA A 136 10.09 -4.45 18.31
N SER A 137 10.89 -5.09 17.45
CA SER A 137 11.47 -6.42 17.69
C SER A 137 12.84 -6.41 18.36
N SER A 138 13.43 -5.24 18.64
CA SER A 138 14.79 -5.12 19.19
C SER A 138 15.85 -5.87 18.37
N VAL A 139 15.73 -5.83 17.03
CA VAL A 139 16.67 -6.44 16.07
C VAL A 139 17.31 -5.38 15.16
N ARG A 140 18.31 -5.79 14.37
CA ARG A 140 18.82 -5.00 13.26
C ARG A 140 18.48 -5.67 11.95
N VAL A 141 18.02 -4.90 10.97
CA VAL A 141 17.70 -5.38 9.63
C VAL A 141 18.73 -4.86 8.65
N ARG A 142 19.35 -5.76 7.89
CA ARG A 142 20.28 -5.41 6.81
C ARG A 142 19.53 -5.42 5.49
N VAL A 143 19.44 -4.27 4.84
CA VAL A 143 18.83 -4.12 3.51
C VAL A 143 19.93 -3.95 2.47
N ARG A 144 19.84 -4.73 1.39
CA ARG A 144 20.71 -4.64 0.23
C ARG A 144 19.98 -3.89 -0.88
N ALA A 145 20.45 -2.70 -1.23
CA ALA A 145 19.78 -1.85 -2.21
C ALA A 145 19.68 -2.52 -3.60
N ASP A 146 20.70 -3.29 -3.98
CA ASP A 146 20.77 -4.05 -5.22
C ASP A 146 19.75 -5.20 -5.32
N TRP A 147 19.09 -5.56 -4.21
CA TRP A 147 18.04 -6.59 -4.17
C TRP A 147 16.63 -6.01 -4.14
N LEU A 148 16.48 -4.69 -4.06
CA LEU A 148 15.17 -4.07 -3.95
C LEU A 148 14.52 -3.97 -5.33
N PRO A 149 13.35 -4.62 -5.54
CA PRO A 149 12.63 -4.48 -6.79
C PRO A 149 12.07 -3.07 -6.91
N ALA A 150 12.33 -2.41 -8.04
CA ALA A 150 11.73 -1.14 -8.41
C ALA A 150 10.67 -1.36 -9.48
N LEU A 151 9.64 -0.51 -9.48
CA LEU A 151 8.68 -0.45 -10.58
C LEU A 151 9.42 -0.07 -11.88
N PRO A 152 9.07 -0.65 -13.03
CA PRO A 152 9.62 -0.24 -14.31
C PRO A 152 9.51 1.28 -14.52
N GLY A 153 10.60 1.92 -14.95
CA GLY A 153 10.69 3.37 -15.15
C GLY A 153 10.83 4.19 -13.86
N ALA A 154 10.74 3.61 -12.66
CA ALA A 154 10.86 4.38 -11.41
C ALA A 154 12.25 4.97 -11.21
N LEU A 155 13.31 4.21 -11.52
CA LEU A 155 14.70 4.64 -11.32
C LEU A 155 15.11 5.75 -12.30
N ASP A 156 14.61 5.72 -13.54
CA ASP A 156 14.90 6.72 -14.57
C ASP A 156 14.37 8.12 -14.19
N LEU A 157 13.39 8.18 -13.28
CA LEU A 157 12.77 9.42 -12.81
C LEU A 157 13.49 10.07 -11.62
N ILE A 158 14.54 9.42 -11.09
CA ILE A 158 15.33 9.90 -9.94
C ILE A 158 16.64 10.57 -10.43
N ALA A 159 16.98 10.40 -11.70
CA ALA A 159 18.18 10.96 -12.33
C ALA A 159 18.07 12.47 -12.59
#